data_AF-A0A437LUB6-F1
#
_entry.id   AF-A0A437LUB6-F1
#
_cell.length_a   1.000
_cell.length_b   1.000
_cell.length_c   1.000
_cell.angle_alpha   90.00
_cell.angle_beta   90.00
_cell.angle_gamma   90.00
#
_symmetry.space_group_name_H-M   'P 1'
#
loop_
_entity.id
_entity.type
_entity.pdbx_description
1 polymer ?
#
loop_
_entity_poly.entity_id
_entity_poly.type
_entity_poly.pdbx_seq_one_letter_code
_entity_poly.pdbx_strand_id
1 'polypeptide(L)'
;SQKLRDAAERAQTGVSTVFGYRVADPERYGVAEFDATGRVLSLEEKPKAPKSDWAVIGLYFYDKRVVEMAKKVKPSARGELEITDMNILYMEDGTLNAEQLGRGFAWLDAGTPGSLLQAATFVQTVQERQGLVVACPEEIGFNQGWLNAEQLAQQGRALGKTAYGQYMIEVA
;
A
#
# COMPACT_ATOMS: atom_id res chain seq x y z
N SER A 1 3.82 -9.86 4.12
CA SER A 1 4.94 -9.75 3.15
C SER A 1 6.21 -9.36 3.89
N GLN A 2 7.37 -9.95 3.58
CA GLN A 2 8.64 -9.61 4.22
C GLN A 2 9.02 -8.14 3.99
N LYS A 3 8.82 -7.62 2.77
CA LYS A 3 9.07 -6.21 2.42
C LYS A 3 8.36 -5.21 3.33
N LEU A 4 7.13 -5.52 3.76
CA LEU A 4 6.36 -4.64 4.65
C LEU A 4 6.89 -4.68 6.10
N ARG A 5 7.36 -5.85 6.56
CA ARG A 5 8.00 -5.97 7.87
C ARG A 5 9.34 -5.22 7.91
N ASP A 6 10.16 -5.39 6.88
CA ASP A 6 11.43 -4.68 6.76
C ASP A 6 11.22 -3.16 6.72
N ALA A 7 10.19 -2.68 6.02
CA ALA A 7 9.83 -1.26 6.00
C ALA A 7 9.40 -0.74 7.39
N ALA A 8 8.62 -1.54 8.15
CA ALA A 8 8.22 -1.19 9.51
C ALA A 8 9.42 -1.13 10.46
N GLU A 9 10.35 -2.06 10.37
CA GLU A 9 11.58 -2.09 11.17
C GLU A 9 12.49 -0.90 10.85
N ARG A 10 12.67 -0.58 9.56
CA ARG A 10 13.43 0.60 9.12
C ARG A 10 12.87 1.89 9.69
N ALA A 11 11.55 2.04 9.70
CA ALA A 11 10.89 3.22 10.28
C ALA A 11 11.22 3.39 11.77
N GLN A 12 11.39 2.29 12.53
CA GLN A 12 11.83 2.37 13.93
C GLN A 12 13.27 2.87 14.08
N THR A 13 14.10 2.65 13.06
CA THR A 13 15.51 3.10 13.01
C THR A 13 15.71 4.47 12.35
N GLY A 14 14.63 5.16 11.99
CA GLY A 14 14.68 6.51 11.41
C GLY A 14 14.73 6.57 9.88
N VAL A 15 14.43 5.45 9.20
CA VAL A 15 14.39 5.37 7.73
C VAL A 15 12.96 5.13 7.27
N SER A 16 12.42 6.08 6.52
CA SER A 16 11.08 5.99 5.93
C SER A 16 11.12 5.17 4.65
N THR A 17 10.05 4.45 4.31
CA THR A 17 9.95 3.64 3.09
C THR A 17 8.71 3.98 2.27
N VAL A 18 8.94 4.24 0.99
CA VAL A 18 7.90 4.30 -0.06
C VAL A 18 7.97 3.06 -0.94
N PHE A 19 6.89 2.76 -1.67
CA PHE A 19 6.85 1.63 -2.59
C PHE A 19 6.61 2.12 -4.02
N GLY A 20 7.48 1.71 -4.94
CA GLY A 20 7.33 1.95 -6.36
C GLY A 20 6.61 0.79 -7.04
N TYR A 21 5.66 1.09 -7.91
CA TYR A 21 5.03 0.12 -8.80
C TYR A 21 5.01 0.66 -10.23
N ARG A 22 5.30 -0.21 -11.20
CA ARG A 22 5.34 0.19 -12.61
C ARG A 22 3.92 0.29 -13.16
N VAL A 23 3.58 1.44 -13.72
CA VAL A 23 2.25 1.75 -14.26
C VAL A 23 2.33 2.18 -15.72
N ALA A 24 1.19 2.19 -16.41
CA ALA A 24 1.11 2.63 -17.80
C ALA A 24 0.90 4.15 -17.94
N ASP A 25 0.32 4.78 -16.91
CA ASP A 25 -0.12 6.18 -16.84
C ASP A 25 0.48 6.91 -15.61
N PRO A 26 1.82 7.02 -15.53
CA PRO A 26 2.52 7.57 -14.36
C PRO A 26 2.15 9.02 -14.02
N GLU A 27 1.71 9.83 -14.99
CA GLU A 27 1.31 11.23 -14.80
C GLU A 27 0.14 11.44 -13.82
N ARG A 28 -0.58 10.37 -13.47
CA ARG A 28 -1.69 10.42 -12.50
C ARG A 28 -1.23 10.34 -11.04
N TYR A 29 0.03 10.03 -10.78
CA TYR A 29 0.55 9.71 -9.46
C TYR A 29 1.81 10.53 -9.12
N GLY A 30 2.31 10.37 -7.89
CA GLY A 30 3.69 10.74 -7.57
C GLY A 30 4.65 9.79 -8.29
N VAL A 31 5.58 10.32 -9.08
CA VAL A 31 6.51 9.53 -9.89
C VAL A 31 7.90 9.57 -9.27
N ALA A 32 8.51 8.40 -9.11
CA ALA A 32 9.86 8.25 -8.59
C ALA A 32 10.84 7.89 -9.71
N GLU A 33 11.94 8.63 -9.82
CA GLU A 33 13.08 8.23 -10.64
C GLU A 33 14.06 7.41 -9.78
N PHE A 34 14.56 6.31 -10.32
CA PHE A 34 15.47 5.41 -9.61
C PHE A 34 16.81 5.31 -10.33
N ASP A 35 17.89 5.19 -9.57
CA ASP A 35 19.19 4.79 -10.11
C ASP A 35 19.29 3.27 -10.34
N ALA A 36 20.41 2.83 -10.91
CA ALA A 36 20.67 1.42 -11.19
C ALA A 36 20.75 0.53 -9.93
N THR A 37 20.90 1.12 -8.74
CA THR A 37 20.95 0.44 -7.45
C THR A 37 19.59 0.42 -6.73
N GLY A 38 18.58 1.09 -7.29
CA GLY A 38 17.24 1.20 -6.72
C GLY A 38 17.06 2.36 -5.74
N ARG A 39 18.00 3.31 -5.68
CA ARG A 39 17.87 4.53 -4.87
C ARG A 39 17.01 5.57 -5.60
N VAL A 40 16.17 6.30 -4.86
CA VAL A 40 15.38 7.40 -5.40
C VAL A 40 16.28 8.59 -5.75
N LEU A 41 16.23 9.03 -7.00
CA LEU A 41 16.94 10.20 -7.51
C LEU A 41 16.07 11.45 -7.48
N SER A 42 14.79 11.31 -7.85
CA SER A 42 13.84 12.41 -7.85
C SER A 42 12.41 11.92 -7.62
N LEU A 43 11.55 12.82 -7.13
CA LEU A 43 10.13 12.61 -6.89
C LEU A 43 9.35 13.81 -7.43
N GLU A 44 8.29 13.56 -8.19
CA GLU A 44 7.44 14.60 -8.75
C GLU A 44 5.96 14.23 -8.64
N GLU A 45 5.12 15.14 -8.15
CA GLU A 45 3.67 14.93 -8.06
C GLU A 45 3.01 15.21 -9.40
N LYS A 46 2.40 14.17 -10.00
CA LYS A 46 1.61 14.26 -11.24
C LYS A 46 2.33 15.03 -12.37
N PRO A 47 3.55 14.63 -12.75
CA PRO A 47 4.34 15.35 -13.73
C PRO A 47 3.70 15.27 -15.12
N LYS A 48 3.73 16.39 -15.87
CA LYS A 48 3.28 16.42 -17.27
C LYS A 48 4.16 15.59 -18.21
N ALA A 49 5.44 15.45 -17.86
CA ALA A 49 6.43 14.65 -18.58
C ALA A 49 7.16 13.76 -17.56
N PRO A 50 6.58 12.60 -17.20
CA PRO A 50 7.15 11.69 -16.22
C PRO A 50 8.57 11.25 -16.58
N LYS A 51 9.49 11.27 -15.60
CA LYS A 51 10.87 10.81 -15.78
C LYS A 51 11.01 9.28 -15.77
N SER A 52 9.99 8.57 -15.31
CA SER A 52 9.95 7.12 -15.25
C SER A 52 8.50 6.60 -15.25
N ASP A 53 8.34 5.28 -15.42
CA ASP A 53 7.06 4.58 -15.30
C ASP A 53 6.72 4.17 -13.86
N TRP A 54 7.49 4.61 -12.86
CA TRP A 54 7.34 4.16 -11.48
C TRP A 54 6.50 5.11 -10.65
N ALA A 55 5.24 4.73 -10.43
CA ALA A 55 4.36 5.40 -9.49
C ALA A 55 4.72 5.01 -8.04
N VAL A 56 4.75 5.99 -7.16
CA VAL A 56 4.74 5.79 -5.71
C VAL A 56 3.32 5.41 -5.31
N ILE A 57 3.14 4.17 -4.84
CA ILE A 57 1.82 3.68 -4.46
C ILE A 57 1.41 4.22 -3.08
N GLY A 58 0.10 4.17 -2.80
CA GLY A 58 -0.51 4.66 -1.57
C GLY A 58 -0.22 3.82 -0.31
N LEU A 59 1.04 3.48 -0.05
CA LEU A 59 1.51 2.78 1.14
C LEU A 59 2.84 3.38 1.59
N TYR A 60 2.89 3.87 2.83
CA TYR A 60 4.00 4.65 3.34
C TYR A 60 4.35 4.19 4.76
N PHE A 61 5.63 4.00 5.02
CA PHE A 61 6.14 3.79 6.38
C PHE A 61 7.02 4.97 6.73
N TYR A 62 6.66 5.70 7.78
CA TYR A 62 7.45 6.82 8.26
C TYR A 62 7.91 6.58 9.69
N ASP A 63 9.04 7.17 10.03
CA ASP A 63 9.48 7.24 11.42
C ASP A 63 8.67 8.26 12.24
N LYS A 64 8.98 8.37 13.54
CA LYS A 64 8.30 9.27 14.48
C LYS A 64 8.38 10.76 14.12
N ARG A 65 9.30 11.19 13.26
CA ARG A 65 9.47 12.58 12.80
C ARG A 65 8.38 12.98 11.80
N VAL A 66 7.56 12.03 11.31
CA VAL A 66 6.49 12.28 10.34
C VAL A 66 5.61 13.46 10.74
N VAL A 67 5.23 13.59 12.01
CA VAL A 67 4.37 14.70 12.44
C VAL A 67 5.06 16.05 12.29
N GLU A 68 6.35 16.14 12.63
CA GLU A 68 7.12 17.39 12.50
C GLU A 68 7.51 17.69 11.05
N MET A 69 7.72 16.67 10.22
CA MET A 69 7.94 16.84 8.77
C MET A 69 6.65 17.33 8.08
N ALA A 70 5.48 16.79 8.45
CA ALA A 70 4.20 17.18 7.86
C ALA A 70 3.92 18.67 8.05
N LYS A 71 4.26 19.22 9.23
CA LYS A 71 4.10 20.66 9.54
C LYS A 71 4.94 21.59 8.65
N LYS A 72 5.98 21.06 7.98
CA LYS A 72 6.85 21.83 7.07
C LYS A 72 6.33 21.84 5.63
N VAL A 73 5.45 20.89 5.28
CA VAL A 73 4.84 20.82 3.95
C VAL A 73 3.98 22.06 3.73
N LYS A 74 4.11 22.66 2.55
CA LYS A 74 3.35 23.85 2.15
C LYS A 74 2.30 23.46 1.11
N PRO A 75 1.19 24.21 1.00
CA PRO A 75 0.22 23.95 -0.04
C PRO A 75 0.84 24.03 -1.43
N SER A 76 0.54 23.05 -2.28
CA SER A 76 0.95 23.01 -3.68
C SER A 76 0.20 24.04 -4.52
N ALA A 77 0.53 24.11 -5.82
CA ALA A 77 -0.23 24.94 -6.77
C ALA A 77 -1.72 24.54 -6.88
N ARG A 78 -2.08 23.34 -6.40
CA ARG A 78 -3.47 22.85 -6.32
C ARG A 78 -4.14 23.15 -4.98
N GLY A 79 -3.41 23.72 -4.02
CA GLY A 79 -3.89 24.00 -2.68
C GLY A 79 -3.88 22.78 -1.74
N GLU A 80 -3.18 21.70 -2.10
CA GLU A 80 -3.10 20.46 -1.32
C GLU A 80 -1.78 20.38 -0.55
N LEU A 81 -1.77 19.71 0.60
CA LEU A 81 -0.53 19.32 1.29
C LEU A 81 -0.12 17.94 0.74
N GLU A 82 0.87 17.93 -0.14
CA GLU A 82 1.21 16.76 -0.93
C GLU A 82 2.02 15.74 -0.12
N ILE A 83 1.63 14.46 -0.19
CA ILE A 83 2.46 13.37 0.36
C ILE A 83 3.78 13.24 -0.41
N THR A 84 3.83 13.66 -1.67
CA THR A 84 5.07 13.69 -2.46
C THR A 84 6.06 14.72 -1.91
N ASP A 85 5.60 15.89 -1.47
CA ASP A 85 6.45 16.88 -0.81
C ASP A 85 6.99 16.32 0.53
N MET A 86 6.16 15.59 1.27
CA MET A 86 6.59 14.88 2.46
C MET A 86 7.71 13.86 2.15
N ASN A 87 7.56 13.08 1.08
CA ASN A 87 8.58 12.12 0.66
C ASN A 87 9.88 12.82 0.22
N ILE A 88 9.78 13.97 -0.45
CA ILE A 88 10.93 14.79 -0.82
C ILE A 88 11.72 15.23 0.42
N LEU A 89 11.05 15.66 1.50
CA LEU A 89 11.74 16.03 2.74
C LEU A 89 12.60 14.88 3.31
N TYR A 90 12.09 13.64 3.29
CA TYR A 90 12.87 12.47 3.70
C TYR A 90 13.97 12.11 2.70
N MET A 91 13.74 12.32 1.40
CA MET A 91 14.73 12.09 0.34
C MET A 91 15.92 13.05 0.49
N GLU A 92 15.65 14.34 0.70
CA GLU A 92 16.65 15.38 0.92
C GLU A 92 17.43 15.17 2.24
N ASP A 93 16.76 14.68 3.29
CA ASP A 93 17.37 14.27 4.56
C ASP A 93 18.19 12.97 4.43
N GLY A 94 18.14 12.28 3.29
CA GLY A 94 18.84 11.02 3.05
C GLY A 94 18.27 9.83 3.83
N THR A 95 17.05 9.96 4.37
CA THR A 95 16.38 8.94 5.19
C THR A 95 15.15 8.33 4.50
N LEU A 96 15.02 8.52 3.18
CA LEU A 96 14.04 7.83 2.34
C LEU A 96 14.63 6.58 1.68
N ASN A 97 14.06 5.44 2.00
CA ASN A 97 14.20 4.19 1.28
C ASN A 97 13.04 4.01 0.29
N ALA A 98 13.27 3.29 -0.80
CA ALA A 98 12.22 2.94 -1.73
C ALA A 98 12.32 1.47 -2.15
N GLU A 99 11.17 0.80 -2.12
CA GLU A 99 11.06 -0.61 -2.45
C GLU A 99 10.27 -0.77 -3.75
N GLN A 100 10.87 -1.43 -4.75
CA GLN A 100 10.16 -1.75 -5.98
C GLN A 100 9.32 -3.02 -5.81
N LEU A 101 8.01 -2.89 -6.06
CA LEU A 101 7.09 -4.02 -6.14
C LEU A 101 7.13 -4.57 -7.57
N GLY A 102 7.68 -5.76 -7.72
CA GLY A 102 7.79 -6.41 -9.02
C GLY A 102 6.43 -6.83 -9.59
N ARG A 103 6.42 -7.21 -10.87
CA ARG A 103 5.23 -7.63 -11.65
C ARG A 103 4.40 -8.80 -11.09
N GLY A 104 4.87 -9.45 -10.01
CA GLY A 104 4.11 -10.49 -9.31
C GLY A 104 3.10 -9.93 -8.31
N PHE A 105 3.18 -8.63 -8.00
CA PHE A 105 2.16 -7.92 -7.24
C PHE A 105 1.10 -7.37 -8.19
N ALA A 106 -0.12 -7.25 -7.71
CA ALA A 106 -1.16 -6.45 -8.33
C ALA A 106 -1.42 -5.23 -7.44
N TRP A 107 -1.15 -4.04 -7.96
CA TRP A 107 -1.61 -2.80 -7.37
C TRP A 107 -2.76 -2.25 -8.21
N LEU A 108 -3.92 -2.12 -7.58
CA LEU A 108 -5.18 -1.76 -8.24
C LEU A 108 -5.74 -0.53 -7.53
N ASP A 109 -6.02 0.52 -8.30
CA ASP A 109 -6.79 1.67 -7.81
C ASP A 109 -8.28 1.46 -8.11
N ALA A 110 -9.14 2.03 -7.26
CA ALA A 110 -10.58 2.14 -7.52
C ALA A 110 -10.96 3.61 -7.79
N GLY A 111 -10.09 4.35 -8.48
CA GLY A 111 -10.24 5.79 -8.73
C GLY A 111 -11.28 6.13 -9.80
N THR A 112 -11.70 5.16 -10.61
CA THR A 112 -12.73 5.32 -11.64
C THR A 112 -13.74 4.16 -11.58
N PRO A 113 -14.97 4.31 -12.11
CA PRO A 113 -15.90 3.19 -12.20
C PRO A 113 -15.33 1.99 -12.97
N GLY A 114 -14.51 2.24 -14.00
CA GLY A 114 -13.84 1.19 -14.76
C GLY A 114 -12.76 0.45 -13.95
N SER A 115 -11.88 1.18 -13.27
CA SER A 115 -10.83 0.57 -12.44
C SER A 115 -11.41 -0.14 -11.21
N LEU A 116 -12.50 0.37 -10.62
CA LEU A 116 -13.25 -0.31 -9.57
C LEU A 116 -13.79 -1.67 -10.05
N LEU A 117 -14.42 -1.73 -11.24
CA LEU A 117 -14.93 -2.98 -11.80
C LEU A 117 -13.79 -3.98 -12.04
N GLN A 118 -12.68 -3.52 -12.61
CA GLN A 118 -11.49 -4.37 -12.82
C GLN A 118 -10.95 -4.93 -11.50
N ALA A 119 -10.85 -4.10 -10.46
CA ALA A 119 -10.41 -4.52 -9.14
C ALA A 119 -11.36 -5.57 -8.52
N ALA A 120 -12.67 -5.35 -8.61
CA ALA A 120 -13.67 -6.29 -8.14
C ALA A 120 -13.57 -7.64 -8.88
N THR A 121 -13.47 -7.62 -10.21
CA THR A 121 -13.33 -8.83 -11.02
C THR A 121 -12.03 -9.58 -10.71
N PHE A 122 -10.92 -8.86 -10.49
CA PHE A 122 -9.65 -9.47 -10.10
C PHE A 122 -9.78 -10.21 -8.76
N VAL A 123 -10.31 -9.54 -7.73
CA VAL A 123 -10.52 -10.14 -6.41
C VAL A 123 -11.45 -11.34 -6.50
N GLN A 124 -12.59 -11.20 -7.18
CA GLN A 124 -13.54 -12.30 -7.39
C GLN A 124 -12.85 -13.52 -8.01
N THR A 125 -12.11 -13.33 -9.11
CA THR A 125 -11.43 -14.42 -9.83
C THR A 125 -10.44 -15.16 -8.93
N VAL A 126 -9.66 -14.43 -8.13
CA VAL A 126 -8.70 -15.04 -7.20
C VAL A 126 -9.42 -15.85 -6.12
N GLN A 127 -10.45 -15.28 -5.50
CA GLN A 127 -11.19 -15.93 -4.43
C GLN A 127 -11.91 -17.19 -4.91
N GLU A 128 -12.62 -17.13 -6.05
CA GLU A 128 -13.33 -18.27 -6.62
C GLU A 128 -12.38 -19.41 -6.99
N ARG A 129 -11.17 -19.08 -7.44
CA ARG A 129 -10.18 -20.09 -7.82
C ARG A 129 -9.51 -20.76 -6.62
N GLN A 130 -9.31 -20.04 -5.52
CA GLN A 130 -8.58 -20.52 -4.34
C GLN A 130 -9.50 -21.04 -3.23
N GLY A 131 -10.76 -20.62 -3.19
CA GLY A 131 -11.63 -20.86 -2.04
C GLY A 131 -11.23 -20.05 -0.80
N LEU A 132 -10.39 -19.03 -0.96
CA LEU A 132 -9.91 -18.15 0.10
C LEU A 132 -10.44 -16.73 -0.09
N VAL A 133 -10.64 -15.99 1.00
CA VAL A 133 -11.12 -14.61 0.96
C VAL A 133 -9.94 -13.65 1.04
N VAL A 134 -9.84 -12.74 0.06
CA VAL A 134 -8.78 -11.73 0.03
C VAL A 134 -9.10 -10.64 1.05
N ALA A 135 -8.11 -10.29 1.88
CA ALA A 135 -8.20 -9.22 2.86
C ALA A 135 -9.30 -9.40 3.94
N CYS A 136 -9.58 -10.64 4.36
CA CYS A 136 -10.43 -10.95 5.52
C CYS A 136 -9.73 -10.53 6.84
N PRO A 137 -10.18 -9.47 7.55
CA PRO A 137 -9.51 -9.02 8.77
C PRO A 137 -9.56 -10.03 9.91
N GLU A 138 -10.61 -10.85 9.99
CA GLU A 138 -10.79 -11.86 11.03
C GLU A 138 -9.80 -13.01 10.86
N GLU A 139 -9.63 -13.53 9.63
CA GLU A 139 -8.59 -14.50 9.32
C GLU A 139 -7.19 -13.91 9.54
N ILE A 140 -6.94 -12.66 9.13
CA ILE A 140 -5.67 -11.98 9.39
C ILE A 140 -5.40 -11.93 10.90
N GLY A 141 -6.39 -11.52 11.70
CA GLY A 141 -6.28 -11.47 13.16
C GLY A 141 -6.03 -12.84 13.79
N PHE A 142 -6.69 -13.89 13.31
CA PHE A 142 -6.45 -15.27 13.74
C PHE A 142 -5.02 -15.73 13.42
N ASN A 143 -4.56 -15.52 12.18
CA ASN A 143 -3.20 -15.87 11.75
C ASN A 143 -2.11 -15.08 12.49
N GLN A 144 -2.42 -13.86 12.96
CA GLN A 144 -1.52 -13.05 13.79
C GLN A 144 -1.64 -13.37 15.30
N GLY A 145 -2.55 -14.27 15.70
CA GLY A 145 -2.79 -14.62 17.10
C GLY A 145 -3.53 -13.54 17.91
N TRP A 146 -4.15 -12.56 17.25
CA TRP A 146 -5.01 -11.55 17.90
C TRP A 146 -6.38 -12.11 18.26
N LEU A 147 -6.84 -13.09 17.48
CA LEU A 147 -8.05 -13.88 17.72
C LEU A 147 -7.67 -15.34 17.93
N ASN A 148 -8.38 -16.01 18.82
CA ASN A 148 -8.38 -17.46 18.90
C ASN A 148 -9.50 -18.07 18.03
N ALA A 149 -9.48 -19.40 17.88
CA ALA A 149 -10.47 -20.14 17.06
C ALA A 149 -11.91 -19.90 17.51
N GLU A 150 -12.16 -19.83 18.83
CA GLU A 150 -13.52 -19.62 19.35
C GLU A 150 -14.06 -18.22 18.98
N GLN A 151 -13.21 -17.19 19.09
CA GLN A 151 -13.55 -15.83 18.70
C GLN A 151 -13.81 -15.72 17.20
N LEU A 152 -12.99 -16.35 16.36
CA LEU A 152 -13.20 -16.37 14.91
C LEU A 152 -14.51 -17.07 14.54
N ALA A 153 -14.75 -18.26 15.10
CA ALA A 153 -16.00 -19.00 14.88
C ALA A 153 -17.23 -18.24 15.38
N GLN A 154 -17.11 -17.45 16.45
CA GLN A 154 -18.20 -16.58 16.92
C GLN A 154 -18.53 -15.49 15.90
N GLN A 155 -17.53 -14.84 15.29
CA GLN A 155 -17.76 -13.86 14.21
C GLN A 155 -18.45 -14.53 13.01
N GLY A 156 -17.97 -15.71 12.60
CA GLY A 156 -18.59 -16.48 11.52
C GLY A 156 -20.06 -16.80 11.78
N ARG A 157 -20.37 -17.27 13.00
CA ARG A 157 -21.76 -17.56 13.41
C ARG A 157 -22.66 -16.31 13.41
N ALA A 158 -22.13 -15.14 13.77
CA ALA A 158 -22.89 -13.89 13.76
C ALA A 158 -23.36 -13.49 12.35
N LEU A 159 -22.63 -13.90 11.31
CA LEU A 159 -23.00 -13.69 9.91
C LEU A 159 -23.89 -14.81 9.32
N GLY A 160 -24.32 -15.75 10.15
CA GLY A 160 -25.28 -16.79 9.80
C GLY A 160 -24.84 -17.67 8.63
N LYS A 161 -25.70 -17.77 7.61
CA LYS A 161 -25.51 -18.67 6.45
C LYS A 161 -24.82 -18.00 5.25
N THR A 162 -24.18 -16.86 5.46
CA THR A 162 -23.45 -16.19 4.38
C THR A 162 -22.17 -16.95 4.03
N ALA A 163 -21.72 -16.86 2.77
CA ALA A 163 -20.46 -17.48 2.35
C ALA A 163 -19.27 -16.97 3.18
N TYR A 164 -19.27 -15.69 3.55
CA TYR A 164 -18.23 -15.10 4.40
C TYR A 164 -18.27 -15.64 5.85
N GLY A 165 -19.48 -15.81 6.41
CA GLY A 165 -19.64 -16.43 7.73
C GLY A 165 -19.20 -17.90 7.77
N GLN A 166 -19.54 -18.66 6.73
CA GLN A 166 -19.11 -20.05 6.54
C GLN A 166 -17.58 -20.14 6.41
N TYR A 167 -16.98 -19.27 5.59
CA TYR A 167 -15.53 -19.18 5.43
C TYR A 167 -14.81 -19.01 6.78
N MET A 168 -15.24 -18.06 7.61
CA MET A 168 -14.64 -17.86 8.94
C MET A 168 -14.75 -19.08 9.84
N ILE A 169 -15.85 -19.83 9.77
CA ILE A 169 -16.04 -21.07 10.54
C ILE A 169 -15.11 -22.17 10.03
N GLU A 170 -14.85 -22.23 8.73
CA GLU A 170 -13.93 -23.22 8.13
C GLU A 170 -12.46 -22.94 8.44
N VAL A 171 -12.09 -21.66 8.59
CA VAL A 171 -10.73 -21.23 8.95
C VAL A 171 -10.42 -21.42 10.44
N ALA A 172 -11.43 -21.31 11.31
CA ALA A 172 -11.30 -21.41 12.77
C ALA A 172 -10.96 -22.82 13.28
#